data_AF-A0A520R8G9-F1
#
_entry.id   AF-A0A520R8G9-F1
#
_cell.length_a   1.000
_cell.length_b   1.000
_cell.length_c   1.000
_cell.angle_alpha   90.00
_cell.angle_beta   90.00
_cell.angle_gamma   90.00
#
_symmetry.space_group_name_H-M   'P 1'
#
loop_
_entity.id
_entity.type
_entity.pdbx_description
1 polymer ?
#
loop_
_entity_poly.entity_id
_entity_poly.type
_entity_poly.pdbx_seq_one_letter_code
_entity_poly.pdbx_strand_id
1 'polypeptide(L)' 'MGARANELKARVKAKKKAMEAELAQLEVDARAEKNTRVEELKTQLKELETTLEKGWDDLNERAAKKLNEWLS' A
#
# COMPACT_ATOMS: atom_id res chain seq x y z
N MET A 1 -19.23 -10.87 1.19
CA MET A 1 -18.44 -9.63 1.23
C MET A 1 -19.27 -8.47 0.68
N GLY A 2 -19.46 -7.39 1.45
CA GLY A 2 -20.28 -6.24 1.03
C GLY A 2 -19.57 -5.31 0.05
N ALA A 3 -20.33 -4.55 -0.74
CA ALA A 3 -19.82 -3.65 -1.79
C ALA A 3 -18.69 -2.69 -1.33
N ARG A 4 -18.76 -2.22 -0.07
CA ARG A 4 -17.75 -1.33 0.54
C ARG A 4 -16.37 -1.96 0.70
N ALA A 5 -16.30 -3.26 1.00
CA ALA A 5 -15.03 -3.96 1.12
C ALA A 5 -14.34 -4.12 -0.24
N ASN A 6 -15.12 -4.37 -1.30
CA ASN A 6 -14.61 -4.47 -2.67
C ASN A 6 -14.12 -3.11 -3.20
N GLU A 7 -14.81 -2.02 -2.87
CA GLU A 7 -14.38 -0.67 -3.22
C GLU A 7 -13.08 -0.29 -2.51
N LEU A 8 -12.97 -0.56 -1.21
CA LEU A 8 -11.73 -0.35 -0.46
C LEU A 8 -10.58 -1.19 -1.05
N LYS A 9 -10.86 -2.45 -1.44
CA LYS A 9 -9.89 -3.31 -2.13
C LYS A 9 -9.38 -2.73 -3.43
N ALA A 10 -10.28 -2.19 -4.25
CA ALA A 10 -9.90 -1.54 -5.49
C ALA A 10 -9.01 -0.31 -5.24
N ARG A 11 -9.37 0.54 -4.27
CA ARG A 11 -8.60 1.73 -3.90
C ARG A 11 -7.23 1.39 -3.35
N VAL A 12 -7.13 0.41 -2.45
CA VAL A 12 -5.86 -0.05 -1.90
C VAL A 12 -4.98 -0.65 -3.00
N LYS A 13 -5.54 -1.48 -3.88
CA LYS A 13 -4.79 -2.07 -5.00
C LYS A 13 -4.28 -1.00 -5.98
N ALA A 14 -5.05 0.06 -6.21
CA ALA A 14 -4.62 1.19 -7.03
C ALA A 14 -3.45 1.95 -6.39
N LYS A 15 -3.53 2.27 -5.09
CA LYS A 15 -2.44 2.96 -4.37
C LYS A 15 -1.18 2.11 -4.29
N LYS A 16 -1.33 0.79 -4.06
CA LYS A 16 -0.21 -0.17 -4.12
C LYS A 16 0.52 -0.10 -5.47
N LYS A 17 -0.21 -0.19 -6.58
CA LYS A 17 0.36 -0.10 -7.93
C LYS A 17 1.06 1.23 -8.18
N ALA A 18 0.50 2.34 -7.70
CA ALA A 18 1.13 3.65 -7.84
C ALA A 18 2.48 3.71 -7.09
N MET A 19 2.54 3.17 -5.87
CA MET A 19 3.78 3.08 -5.09
C MET A 19 4.80 2.11 -5.70
N GLU A 20 4.36 0.97 -6.24
CA GLU A 20 5.24 0.05 -6.98
C GLU A 20 5.84 0.72 -8.22
N ALA A 21 5.04 1.54 -8.93
CA ALA A 21 5.52 2.31 -10.08
C ALA A 21 6.48 3.43 -9.68
N GLU A 22 6.19 4.17 -8.61
CA GLU A 22 7.09 5.19 -8.04
C GLU A 22 8.41 4.54 -7.61
N LEU A 23 8.35 3.38 -6.93
CA LEU A 23 9.52 2.63 -6.53
C LEU A 23 10.36 2.21 -7.74
N ALA A 24 9.75 1.61 -8.77
CA ALA A 24 10.44 1.20 -9.98
C ALA A 24 11.10 2.39 -10.71
N GLN A 25 10.42 3.53 -10.76
CA GLN A 25 10.97 4.76 -11.35
C GLN A 25 12.16 5.29 -10.52
N LEU A 26 12.05 5.28 -9.19
CA LEU A 26 13.11 5.73 -8.29
C LEU A 26 14.33 4.79 -8.27
N GLU A 27 14.11 3.48 -8.40
CA GLU A 27 15.18 2.48 -8.52
C GLU A 27 15.96 2.64 -9.85
N VAL A 28 15.29 3.06 -10.92
CA VAL A 28 15.94 3.39 -12.20
C VAL A 28 16.68 4.73 -12.13
N ASP A 29 16.11 5.73 -11.46
CA ASP A 29 16.64 7.10 -11.39
C ASP A 29 17.84 7.26 -10.42
N ALA A 30 18.08 6.34 -9.48
CA ALA A 30 18.96 6.61 -8.35
C ALA A 30 19.98 5.51 -8.05
N ARG A 31 21.21 5.70 -8.51
CA ARG A 31 22.38 4.92 -8.06
C ARG A 31 23.10 5.48 -6.82
N ALA A 32 22.65 6.57 -6.19
CA ALA A 32 23.36 7.08 -5.00
C ALA A 32 22.51 7.86 -3.98
N GLU A 33 21.53 8.66 -4.39
CA GLU A 33 20.97 9.70 -3.49
C GLU A 33 19.54 9.42 -2.98
N LYS A 34 18.85 8.39 -3.48
CA LYS A 34 17.45 8.10 -3.11
C LYS A 34 17.23 6.83 -2.28
N ASN A 35 18.27 6.27 -1.66
CA ASN A 35 18.13 5.06 -0.84
C ASN A 35 17.08 5.25 0.28
N THR A 36 17.04 6.40 0.94
CA THR A 36 16.07 6.64 2.02
C THR A 36 14.62 6.58 1.53
N ARG A 37 14.31 7.23 0.40
CA ARG A 37 12.95 7.26 -0.15
C ARG A 37 12.52 5.90 -0.70
N VAL A 38 13.45 5.16 -1.30
CA VAL A 38 13.24 3.79 -1.77
C VAL A 38 12.95 2.85 -0.58
N GLU A 39 13.73 2.95 0.49
CA GLU A 39 13.52 2.14 1.71
C GLU A 39 12.22 2.51 2.45
N GLU A 40 11.86 3.81 2.50
CA GLU A 40 10.56 4.26 3.02
C GLU A 40 9.39 3.67 2.22
N LEU A 41 9.45 3.74 0.88
CA LEU A 41 8.41 3.19 0.01
C LEU A 41 8.31 1.66 0.13
N LYS A 42 9.44 0.96 0.23
CA LYS A 42 9.47 -0.49 0.49
C LYS A 42 8.84 -0.85 1.83
N THR A 43 9.14 -0.09 2.87
CA THR A 43 8.56 -0.29 4.21
C THR A 43 7.04 -0.08 4.18
N GLN A 44 6.59 1.00 3.55
CA GLN A 44 5.18 1.31 3.35
C GLN A 44 4.43 0.23 2.57
N LEU A 45 5.02 -0.28 1.48
CA LEU A 45 4.46 -1.40 0.71
C LEU A 45 4.34 -2.67 1.54
N LYS A 46 5.35 -2.99 2.34
CA LYS A 46 5.37 -4.19 3.17
C LYS A 46 4.36 -4.14 4.32
N GLU A 47 4.18 -2.98 4.95
CA GLU A 47 3.14 -2.76 5.96
C GLU A 47 1.75 -2.89 5.35
N LEU A 48 1.55 -2.36 4.14
CA LEU A 48 0.31 -2.51 3.41
C LEU A 48 0.04 -3.99 3.12
N GLU A 49 0.99 -4.70 2.52
CA GLU A 49 0.85 -6.14 2.22
C GLU A 49 0.57 -6.97 3.46
N THR A 50 1.29 -6.72 4.56
CA THR A 50 1.04 -7.41 5.84
C THR A 50 -0.37 -7.13 6.38
N THR A 51 -0.85 -5.89 6.22
CA THR A 51 -2.22 -5.52 6.62
C THR A 51 -3.26 -6.20 5.75
N LEU A 52 -2.96 -6.41 4.47
CA LEU A 52 -3.84 -7.09 3.51
C LEU A 52 -3.82 -8.62 3.66
N GLU A 53 -2.66 -9.23 3.92
CA GLU A 53 -2.52 -10.67 4.18
C GLU A 53 -3.21 -11.08 5.47
N LYS A 54 -3.13 -10.24 6.51
CA LYS A 54 -3.81 -10.50 7.80
C LYS A 54 -5.33 -10.44 7.73
N GLY A 55 -5.92 -10.05 6.60
CA GLY A 55 -7.32 -10.36 6.34
C GLY A 55 -8.03 -9.37 5.43
N TRP A 56 -8.13 -9.72 4.15
CA TRP A 56 -9.30 -9.31 3.35
C TRP A 56 -10.57 -10.05 3.78
N ASP A 57 -10.42 -11.29 4.26
CA ASP A 57 -11.54 -12.12 4.75
C ASP A 57 -12.02 -11.70 6.14
N ASP A 58 -11.12 -11.13 6.95
CA ASP A 58 -11.39 -10.64 8.31
C ASP A 58 -11.16 -9.12 8.40
N LEU A 59 -11.53 -8.41 7.32
CA LEU A 59 -11.38 -6.95 7.18
C LEU A 59 -12.23 -6.24 8.24
N ASN A 60 -11.74 -6.23 9.47
CA ASN A 60 -12.38 -5.60 10.58
C ASN A 60 -12.32 -4.07 10.43
N GLU A 61 -13.21 -3.39 11.13
CA GLU A 61 -13.37 -1.94 11.06
C GLU A 61 -12.07 -1.19 11.38
N ARG A 62 -11.19 -1.80 12.19
CA ARG A 62 -9.85 -1.28 12.51
C ARG A 62 -8.89 -1.34 11.33
N ALA A 63 -8.87 -2.43 10.56
CA ALA A 63 -8.07 -2.54 9.33
C ALA A 63 -8.61 -1.58 8.26
N ALA A 64 -9.94 -1.50 8.10
CA ALA A 64 -10.57 -0.56 7.18
C ALA A 64 -10.27 0.91 7.56
N LYS A 65 -10.25 1.24 8.85
CA LYS A 65 -9.90 2.58 9.33
C LYS A 65 -8.44 2.93 9.04
N LYS A 66 -7.50 2.02 9.34
CA LYS A 66 -6.08 2.21 9.00
C LYS A 66 -5.86 2.40 7.50
N LEU A 67 -6.52 1.58 6.67
CA LEU A 67 -6.43 1.71 5.21
C LEU A 67 -7.03 3.03 4.73
N ASN A 68 -8.14 3.49 5.33
CA ASN A 68 -8.72 4.79 5.00
C ASN A 68 -7.82 5.96 5.42
N GLU A 69 -7.22 5.93 6.61
CA GLU A 69 -6.24 6.93 7.04
C GLU A 69 -5.03 6.97 6.10
N TRP A 70 -4.64 5.81 5.58
CA TRP A 70 -3.55 5.69 4.62
C TRP A 70 -3.94 6.07 3.19
N LEU A 71 -5.24 6.05 2.85
CA LEU A 71 -5.77 6.40 1.53
C LEU A 71 -6.22 7.86 1.41
N SER A 72 -6.55 8.52 2.52
CA SER A 72 -6.71 9.98 2.61
C SER A 72 -5.38 10.71 2.36
#